data_AF-A0A8D2FIG8-F1
#
_entry.id   AF-A0A8D2FIG8-F1
#
_cell.length_a   1.000
_cell.length_b   1.000
_cell.length_c   1.000
_cell.angle_alpha   90.00
_cell.angle_beta   90.00
_cell.angle_gamma   90.00
#
_symmetry.space_group_name_H-M   'P 1'
#
loop_
_entity.id
_entity.type
_entity.pdbx_description
1 polymer ?
#
loop_
_entity_poly.entity_id
_entity_poly.type
_entity_poly.pdbx_seq_one_letter_code
_entity_poly.pdbx_strand_id
1 'polypeptide(L)'
;MKIIPENSISINRNSKKEWNFEIKAPPPSLNDRIGMVDSRAESTDKKISRLDTELVKCKDQIKMRGGPAKNTVTQKALRVLKQKRMYEQQQENRTQQSFNMEQVNYTIQSLKDTKTTADAMKLGAGEMKAYK
;
A
#
# COMPACT_ATOMS: atom_id res chain seq x y z
N MET A 1 32.34 5.55 -52.55
CA MET A 1 31.33 4.54 -52.15
C MET A 1 32.08 3.38 -51.53
N LYS A 2 32.07 3.23 -50.20
CA LYS A 2 32.81 2.16 -49.49
C LYS A 2 31.92 0.93 -49.42
N ILE A 3 32.30 -0.12 -50.15
CA ILE A 3 31.72 -1.46 -50.01
C ILE A 3 32.56 -2.17 -48.96
N ILE A 4 32.00 -2.39 -47.77
CA ILE A 4 32.64 -3.11 -46.67
C ILE A 4 32.34 -4.61 -46.89
N PRO A 5 33.35 -5.51 -46.83
CA PRO A 5 33.18 -6.93 -47.13
C PRO A 5 32.47 -7.70 -46.01
N GLU A 6 31.85 -8.79 -46.40
CA GLU A 6 31.10 -9.75 -45.57
C GLU A 6 31.93 -10.24 -44.38
N ASN A 7 31.54 -9.83 -43.17
CA ASN A 7 32.06 -10.42 -41.94
C ASN A 7 31.08 -11.52 -41.50
N SER A 8 31.49 -12.76 -41.69
CA SER A 8 30.80 -13.98 -41.26
C SER A 8 30.36 -13.90 -39.78
N ILE A 9 29.06 -13.88 -39.54
CA ILE A 9 28.48 -13.98 -38.19
C ILE A 9 28.48 -15.45 -37.81
N SER A 10 29.49 -15.88 -37.05
CA SER A 10 29.46 -17.15 -36.34
C SER A 10 28.48 -17.04 -35.17
N ILE A 11 27.35 -17.75 -35.27
CA ILE A 11 26.34 -17.80 -34.21
C ILE A 11 26.87 -18.72 -33.09
N ASN A 12 27.47 -18.13 -32.05
CA ASN A 12 27.79 -18.87 -30.84
C ASN A 12 26.50 -19.20 -30.06
N ARG A 13 26.08 -20.47 -30.08
CA ARG A 13 24.90 -20.99 -29.38
C ARG A 13 25.08 -21.17 -27.86
N ASN A 14 25.97 -20.42 -27.21
CA ASN A 14 26.13 -20.52 -25.76
C ASN A 14 26.32 -19.16 -25.10
N SER A 15 25.24 -18.41 -24.93
CA SER A 15 25.15 -17.37 -23.89
C SER A 15 23.91 -17.63 -23.05
N LYS A 16 24.08 -18.48 -22.02
CA LYS A 16 23.23 -18.40 -20.84
C LYS A 16 23.38 -16.97 -20.29
N LYS A 17 22.43 -16.10 -20.62
CA LYS A 17 22.26 -14.81 -19.94
C LYS A 17 21.81 -15.13 -18.54
N GLU A 18 22.77 -15.30 -17.64
CA GLU A 18 22.53 -15.20 -16.21
C GLU A 18 22.04 -13.78 -15.93
N TRP A 19 20.72 -13.66 -15.78
CA TRP A 19 20.12 -12.48 -15.18
C TRP A 19 20.59 -12.47 -13.72
N ASN A 20 21.65 -11.72 -13.44
CA ASN A 20 22.09 -11.49 -12.07
C ASN A 20 21.03 -10.62 -11.37
N PHE A 21 20.01 -11.29 -10.83
CA PHE A 21 19.13 -10.69 -9.84
C PHE A 21 19.96 -10.44 -8.60
N GLU A 22 20.57 -9.27 -8.52
CA GLU A 22 20.95 -8.73 -7.23
C GLU A 22 19.68 -8.76 -6.38
N ILE A 23 19.62 -9.64 -5.38
CA ILE A 23 18.52 -9.70 -4.41
C ILE A 23 18.67 -8.45 -3.53
N LYS A 24 18.39 -7.28 -4.12
CA LYS A 24 17.86 -6.16 -3.36
C LYS A 24 16.54 -6.67 -2.82
N ALA A 25 16.40 -6.60 -1.49
CA ALA A 25 15.30 -7.17 -0.72
C ALA A 25 14.00 -7.31 -1.53
N PRO A 26 13.31 -8.47 -1.44
CA PRO A 26 12.13 -8.75 -2.27
C PRO A 26 11.24 -7.51 -2.31
N PRO A 27 10.79 -7.08 -3.51
CA PRO A 27 9.91 -5.92 -3.64
C PRO A 27 8.83 -6.02 -2.57
N PRO A 28 8.61 -4.97 -1.76
CA PRO A 28 7.75 -5.07 -0.58
C PRO A 28 6.45 -5.73 -1.02
N SER A 29 6.12 -6.86 -0.38
CA SER A 29 4.95 -7.61 -0.76
C SER A 29 3.72 -6.73 -0.52
N LEU A 30 2.64 -6.98 -1.27
CA LEU A 30 1.42 -6.22 -1.06
C LEU A 30 0.94 -6.31 0.41
N ASN A 31 1.17 -7.46 1.06
CA ASN A 31 0.91 -7.66 2.49
C ASN A 31 1.76 -6.76 3.39
N ASP A 32 3.06 -6.58 3.10
CA ASP A 32 3.92 -5.67 3.86
C ASP A 32 3.46 -4.21 3.71
N ARG A 33 2.97 -3.86 2.51
CA ARG A 33 2.42 -2.52 2.24
C ARG A 33 1.09 -2.29 2.97
N ILE A 34 0.21 -3.29 3.00
CA ILE A 34 -1.04 -3.27 3.78
C ILE A 34 -0.72 -3.02 5.27
N GLY A 35 0.16 -3.83 5.86
CA GLY A 35 0.56 -3.66 7.26
C GLY A 35 1.18 -2.29 7.57
N MET A 36 1.95 -1.72 6.64
CA MET A 36 2.49 -0.36 6.79
C MET A 36 1.39 0.72 6.73
N VAL A 37 0.38 0.57 5.87
CA VAL A 37 -0.75 1.51 5.77
C VAL A 37 -1.60 1.44 7.05
N ASP A 38 -1.87 0.23 7.55
CA ASP A 38 -2.65 0.03 8.77
C ASP A 38 -1.93 0.61 10.00
N SER A 39 -0.62 0.37 10.14
CA SER A 39 0.17 0.98 11.22
C SER A 39 0.14 2.52 11.19
N ARG A 40 0.15 3.11 9.99
CA ARG A 40 0.01 4.57 9.82
C ARG A 40 -1.41 5.05 10.11
N ALA A 41 -2.44 4.25 9.80
CA ALA A 41 -3.82 4.54 10.17
C ALA A 41 -3.97 4.55 11.70
N GLU A 42 -3.50 3.52 12.41
CA GLU A 42 -3.52 3.49 13.88
C GLU A 42 -2.79 4.68 14.52
N SER A 43 -1.63 5.06 13.97
CA SER A 43 -0.92 6.24 14.45
C SER A 43 -1.72 7.53 14.24
N THR A 44 -2.53 7.60 13.19
CA THR A 44 -3.40 8.76 12.90
C THR A 44 -4.57 8.78 13.89
N ASP A 45 -5.17 7.62 14.17
CA ASP A 45 -6.29 7.47 15.11
C ASP A 45 -5.89 7.87 16.52
N LYS A 46 -4.69 7.46 16.96
CA LYS A 46 -4.13 7.89 18.25
C LYS A 46 -3.98 9.42 18.33
N LYS A 47 -3.65 10.10 17.23
CA LYS A 47 -3.57 11.58 17.20
C LYS A 47 -4.96 12.21 17.23
N ILE A 48 -5.92 11.68 16.49
CA ILE A 48 -7.32 12.14 16.50
C ILE A 48 -7.90 12.04 17.91
N SER A 49 -7.74 10.88 18.58
CA SER A 49 -8.22 10.65 19.95
C SER A 49 -7.64 11.64 20.99
N ARG A 50 -6.34 11.98 20.86
CA ARG A 50 -5.71 13.00 21.71
C ARG A 50 -6.32 14.39 21.47
N LEU A 51 -6.54 14.77 20.21
CA LEU A 51 -7.15 16.04 19.84
C LEU A 51 -8.62 16.12 20.31
N ASP A 52 -9.36 15.01 20.24
CA ASP A 52 -10.73 14.92 20.77
C ASP A 52 -10.78 15.15 22.27
N THR A 53 -9.87 14.51 23.01
CA THR A 53 -9.75 14.71 24.45
C THR A 53 -9.46 16.17 24.78
N GLU A 54 -8.61 16.83 23.99
CA GLU A 54 -8.30 18.24 24.16
C GLU A 54 -9.50 19.14 23.81
N LEU A 55 -10.27 18.81 22.77
CA LEU A 55 -11.51 19.54 22.43
C LEU A 55 -12.56 19.46 23.52
N VAL A 56 -12.74 18.29 24.15
CA VAL A 56 -13.65 18.12 25.29
C VAL A 56 -13.23 19.04 26.45
N LYS A 57 -11.94 19.04 26.80
CA LYS A 57 -11.40 19.95 27.83
C LYS A 57 -11.63 21.42 27.48
N CYS A 58 -11.37 21.82 26.24
CA CYS A 58 -11.63 23.19 25.79
C CYS A 58 -13.13 23.54 25.88
N LYS A 59 -14.02 22.63 25.49
CA LYS A 59 -15.48 22.82 25.58
C LYS A 59 -15.92 23.07 27.02
N ASP A 60 -15.41 22.32 27.98
CA ASP A 60 -15.77 22.50 29.39
C ASP A 60 -15.19 23.79 29.98
N GLN A 61 -13.97 24.14 29.61
CA GLN A 61 -13.36 25.43 29.99
C GLN A 61 -14.12 26.64 29.42
N ILE A 62 -14.69 26.54 28.21
CA ILE A 62 -15.50 27.62 27.60
C ILE A 62 -16.81 27.82 28.37
N LYS A 63 -17.42 26.75 28.89
CA LYS A 63 -18.66 26.83 29.69
C LYS A 63 -18.43 27.50 31.04
N MET A 64 -17.25 27.31 31.64
CA MET A 64 -16.92 27.82 32.98
C MET A 64 -16.32 29.23 32.98
N ARG A 65 -15.95 29.77 31.82
CA ARG A 65 -15.24 31.07 31.72
C ARG A 65 -16.15 32.15 31.11
N GLY A 66 -16.13 33.32 31.74
CA GLY A 66 -16.68 34.57 31.18
C GLY A 66 -15.59 35.48 30.61
N GLY A 67 -15.99 36.44 29.77
CA GLY A 67 -15.12 37.53 29.32
C GLY A 67 -13.92 37.11 28.46
N PRO A 68 -12.82 37.88 28.43
CA PRO A 68 -11.67 37.67 27.55
C PRO A 68 -11.05 36.27 27.61
N ALA A 69 -11.08 35.62 28.78
CA ALA A 69 -10.57 34.27 28.98
C ALA A 69 -11.33 33.21 28.17
N LYS A 70 -12.63 33.44 27.89
CA LYS A 70 -13.43 32.57 27.02
C LYS A 70 -12.93 32.63 25.58
N ASN A 71 -12.63 33.83 25.09
CA ASN A 71 -12.15 34.04 23.71
C ASN A 71 -10.82 33.32 23.45
N THR A 72 -9.90 33.34 24.42
CA THR A 72 -8.62 32.62 24.31
C THR A 72 -8.82 31.11 24.16
N VAL A 73 -9.71 30.51 24.97
CA VAL A 73 -9.99 29.07 24.90
C VAL A 73 -10.74 28.71 23.61
N THR A 74 -11.66 29.56 23.14
CA THR A 74 -12.31 29.38 21.84
C THR A 74 -11.31 29.37 20.69
N GLN A 75 -10.35 30.31 20.67
CA GLN A 75 -9.29 30.33 19.65
C GLN A 75 -8.36 29.11 19.73
N LYS A 76 -8.14 28.57 20.93
CA LYS A 76 -7.44 27.30 21.10
C LYS A 76 -8.27 26.14 20.52
N ALA A 77 -9.55 26.05 20.85
CA ALA A 77 -10.46 25.01 20.36
C ALA A 77 -10.52 24.99 18.82
N LEU A 78 -10.59 26.17 18.17
CA LEU A 78 -10.59 26.27 16.71
C LEU A 78 -9.31 25.71 16.08
N ARG A 79 -8.14 25.95 16.69
CA ARG A 79 -6.87 25.38 16.23
C ARG A 79 -6.84 23.86 16.35
N VAL A 80 -7.27 23.33 17.49
CA VAL A 80 -7.35 21.88 17.73
C VAL A 80 -8.34 21.23 16.76
N LEU A 81 -9.49 21.86 16.51
CA LEU A 81 -10.50 21.36 15.57
C LEU A 81 -9.97 21.31 14.14
N LYS A 82 -9.28 22.35 13.68
CA LYS A 82 -8.66 22.37 12.35
C LYS A 82 -7.62 21.25 12.20
N GLN A 83 -6.80 21.04 13.22
CA GLN A 83 -5.82 19.96 13.23
C GLN A 83 -6.48 18.58 13.22
N LYS A 84 -7.55 18.39 13.99
CA LYS A 84 -8.33 17.14 14.01
C LYS A 84 -8.88 16.83 12.62
N ARG A 85 -9.57 17.79 11.99
CA ARG A 85 -10.15 17.63 10.66
C ARG A 85 -9.13 17.23 9.60
N MET A 86 -7.92 17.79 9.67
CA MET A 86 -6.82 17.41 8.78
C MET A 86 -6.41 15.94 8.97
N TYR A 87 -6.39 15.45 10.20
CA TYR A 87 -6.06 14.04 10.47
C TYR A 87 -7.20 13.09 10.12
N GLU A 88 -8.47 13.47 10.36
CA GLU A 88 -9.64 12.70 9.90
C GLU A 88 -9.62 12.53 8.37
N GLN A 89 -9.29 13.58 7.62
CA GLN A 89 -9.14 13.47 6.16
C GLN A 89 -8.00 12.53 5.76
N GLN A 90 -6.88 12.55 6.49
CA GLN A 90 -5.77 11.62 6.24
C GLN A 90 -6.16 10.18 6.56
N GLN A 91 -6.96 9.97 7.60
CA GLN A 91 -7.47 8.66 7.98
C GLN A 91 -8.38 8.10 6.88
N GLU A 92 -9.36 8.89 6.43
CA GLU A 92 -10.27 8.51 5.33
C GLU A 92 -9.51 8.10 4.06
N ASN A 93 -8.52 8.91 3.66
CA ASN A 93 -7.67 8.60 2.51
C ASN A 93 -6.90 7.28 2.68
N ARG A 94 -6.45 6.96 3.89
CA ARG A 94 -5.74 5.70 4.19
C ARG A 94 -6.70 4.52 4.21
N THR A 95 -7.89 4.67 4.77
CA THR A 95 -8.93 3.63 4.75
C THR A 95 -9.27 3.25 3.31
N GLN A 96 -9.41 4.24 2.42
CA GLN A 96 -9.61 3.97 0.99
C GLN A 96 -8.42 3.26 0.34
N GLN A 97 -7.18 3.65 0.68
CA GLN A 97 -5.99 2.95 0.19
C GLN A 97 -5.92 1.51 0.68
N SER A 98 -6.22 1.26 1.96
CA SER A 98 -6.23 -0.09 2.54
C SER A 98 -7.26 -0.96 1.83
N PHE A 99 -8.48 -0.45 1.66
CA PHE A 99 -9.53 -1.14 0.90
C PHE A 99 -9.10 -1.47 -0.53
N ASN A 100 -8.52 -0.50 -1.25
CA ASN A 100 -8.03 -0.73 -2.62
C ASN A 100 -6.95 -1.82 -2.64
N MET A 101 -6.06 -1.86 -1.64
CA MET A 101 -5.03 -2.90 -1.54
C MET A 101 -5.60 -4.26 -1.18
N GLU A 102 -6.60 -4.34 -0.30
CA GLU A 102 -7.31 -5.58 0.02
C GLU A 102 -7.98 -6.18 -1.22
N GLN A 103 -8.62 -5.35 -2.05
CA GLN A 103 -9.21 -5.78 -3.33
C GLN A 103 -8.15 -6.33 -4.30
N VAL A 104 -7.00 -5.67 -4.42
CA VAL A 104 -5.89 -6.15 -5.25
C VAL A 104 -5.32 -7.45 -4.67
N ASN A 105 -5.20 -7.57 -3.35
CA ASN A 105 -4.70 -8.78 -2.70
C ASN A 105 -5.61 -9.98 -2.96
N TYR A 106 -6.93 -9.79 -2.87
CA TYR A 106 -7.91 -10.79 -3.24
C TYR A 106 -7.79 -11.21 -4.71
N THR A 107 -7.65 -10.23 -5.61
CA THR A 107 -7.48 -10.50 -7.05
C THR A 107 -6.20 -11.31 -7.32
N ILE A 108 -5.09 -10.95 -6.68
CA ILE A 108 -3.82 -11.69 -6.80
C ILE A 108 -4.01 -13.13 -6.33
N GLN A 109 -4.72 -13.36 -5.22
CA GLN A 109 -4.96 -14.70 -4.73
C GLN A 109 -5.80 -15.52 -5.72
N SER A 110 -6.89 -14.96 -6.24
CA SER A 110 -7.70 -15.60 -7.28
C SER A 110 -6.90 -15.95 -8.54
N LEU A 111 -5.98 -15.07 -8.96
CA LEU A 111 -5.09 -15.33 -10.10
C LEU A 111 -4.09 -16.46 -9.79
N LYS A 112 -3.57 -16.56 -8.56
CA LYS A 112 -2.72 -17.68 -8.15
C LYS A 112 -3.47 -19.01 -8.16
N ASP A 113 -4.71 -19.02 -7.69
CA ASP A 113 -5.55 -20.23 -7.67
C ASP A 113 -5.90 -20.67 -9.10
N THR A 114 -6.21 -19.70 -9.97
CA THR A 114 -6.46 -19.94 -11.41
C THR A 114 -5.24 -20.54 -12.09
N LYS A 115 -4.05 -19.97 -11.83
CA LYS A 115 -2.79 -20.49 -12.37
C LYS A 115 -2.54 -21.93 -11.90
N THR A 116 -2.69 -22.19 -10.61
CA THR A 116 -2.50 -23.54 -10.03
C THR A 116 -3.44 -24.55 -10.67
N THR A 117 -4.71 -24.17 -10.87
CA THR A 117 -5.69 -24.99 -11.58
C THR A 117 -5.28 -25.25 -13.02
N ALA A 118 -4.85 -24.23 -13.75
CA ALA A 118 -4.38 -24.39 -15.14
C ALA A 118 -3.13 -25.28 -15.25
N ASP A 119 -2.19 -25.15 -14.32
CA ASP A 119 -0.98 -25.99 -14.26
C ASP A 119 -1.35 -27.45 -13.96
N ALA A 120 -2.27 -27.71 -13.02
CA ALA A 120 -2.79 -29.04 -12.74
C ALA A 120 -3.50 -29.66 -13.96
N MET A 121 -4.34 -28.89 -14.66
CA MET A 121 -5.00 -29.35 -15.89
C MET A 121 -3.99 -29.71 -16.98
N LYS A 122 -2.93 -28.92 -17.13
CA LYS A 122 -1.87 -29.18 -18.11
C LYS A 122 -1.10 -30.46 -17.80
N LEU A 123 -0.79 -30.70 -16.52
CA LEU A 123 -0.15 -31.94 -16.07
C LEU A 123 -1.03 -33.16 -16.35
N GLY A 124 -2.29 -33.13 -15.92
CA GLY A 124 -3.23 -34.24 -16.17
C GLY A 124 -3.46 -34.51 -17.67
N ALA A 125 -3.51 -33.46 -18.50
CA ALA A 125 -3.59 -33.61 -19.96
C ALA A 125 -2.33 -34.26 -20.57
N GLY A 126 -1.15 -34.03 -19.97
CA GLY A 126 0.10 -34.68 -20.36
C GLY A 126 0.10 -36.17 -20.00
N GLU A 127 -0.33 -36.51 -18.79
CA GLU A 127 -0.44 -37.91 -18.32
C GLU A 127 -1.41 -38.72 -19.18
N MET A 128 -2.57 -38.14 -19.56
CA MET A 128 -3.51 -38.78 -20.48
C MET A 128 -2.93 -39.07 -21.86
N LYS A 129 -2.02 -38.22 -22.36
CA LYS A 129 -1.35 -38.44 -23.63
C LYS A 129 -0.25 -39.49 -23.55
N ALA A 130 0.43 -39.59 -22.40
CA ALA A 130 1.48 -40.58 -22.17
C ALA A 130 0.93 -42.01 -21.99
N TYR A 131 -0.36 -42.16 -21.70
CA TYR A 131 -1.04 -43.44 -21.54
C TYR A 131 -1.54 -44.07 -22.86
N LYS A 132 -1.34 -43.39 -23.99
CA LYS A 132 -1.65 -43.86 -25.35
C LYS A 132 -0.39 -44.23 -26.10
#